data_AF-A0A485M7J4-F1
#
_entry.id   AF-A0A485M7J4-F1
#
_cell.length_a   1.000
_cell.length_b   1.000
_cell.length_c   1.000
_cell.angle_alpha   90.00
_cell.angle_beta   90.00
_cell.angle_gamma   90.00
#
_symmetry.space_group_name_H-M   'P 1'
#
loop_
_entity.id
_entity.type
_entity.pdbx_description
1 polymer ?
#
loop_
_entity_poly.entity_id
_entity_poly.type
_entity_poly.pdbx_seq_one_letter_code
_entity_poly.pdbx_strand_id
1 'polypeptide(L)' 'MSYKLKLSQGDLLSNALKEALLREDQRRSRYLHISKNFRDRRLKHLFGEFAGISAERLKQLNNLMKQLNIK' A
#
# COMPACT_ATOMS: atom_id res chain seq x y z
N MET A 1 33.93 14.27 -2.64
CA MET A 1 32.76 14.88 -1.99
C MET A 1 31.61 13.87 -2.00
N SER A 2 31.44 13.12 -0.91
CA SER A 2 30.31 12.19 -0.75
C SER A 2 29.13 12.97 -0.18
N TYR A 3 28.14 13.28 -1.01
CA TYR A 3 26.90 13.92 -0.55
C TYR A 3 26.08 12.90 0.25
N LYS A 4 26.37 12.79 1.56
CA LYS A 4 25.44 12.14 2.50
C LYS A 4 24.21 13.03 2.60
N LEU A 5 23.18 12.75 1.80
CA LEU A 5 21.82 13.20 2.04
C LEU A 5 21.38 12.66 3.40
N LYS A 6 21.62 13.44 4.46
CA LYS A 6 20.98 13.21 5.77
C LYS A 6 19.51 13.58 5.58
N LEU A 7 18.70 12.61 5.16
CA LEU A 7 17.25 12.72 5.21
C LEU A 7 16.86 13.00 6.66
N SER A 8 16.03 14.02 6.89
CA SER A 8 15.47 14.22 8.22
C SER A 8 14.59 13.02 8.60
N GLN A 9 14.34 12.82 9.89
CA GLN A 9 13.43 11.76 10.33
C GLN A 9 12.04 11.91 9.70
N GLY A 10 11.58 13.15 9.47
CA GLY A 10 10.33 13.46 8.77
C GLY A 10 10.37 13.03 7.29
N ASP A 11 11.48 13.25 6.60
CA ASP A 11 11.64 12.85 5.19
C ASP A 11 11.68 11.33 5.04
N LEU A 12 12.35 10.63 5.96
CA LEU A 12 12.38 9.17 6.01
C LEU A 12 10.97 8.60 6.22
N LEU A 13 10.21 9.16 7.17
CA LEU A 13 8.85 8.73 7.45
C LEU A 13 7.91 9.01 6.27
N SER A 14 8.03 10.19 5.66
CA SER A 14 7.29 10.57 4.46
C SER A 14 7.54 9.62 3.29
N ASN A 15 8.82 9.32 3.02
CA ASN A 15 9.18 8.40 1.94
C ASN A 15 8.67 6.98 2.22
N ALA A 16 8.84 6.49 3.45
CA ALA A 16 8.38 5.17 3.85
C ALA A 16 6.85 5.01 3.72
N LEU A 17 6.07 6.04 4.11
CA LEU A 17 4.62 6.02 3.99
C LEU A 17 4.15 6.06 2.53
N LYS A 18 4.79 6.88 1.69
CA LYS A 18 4.51 6.93 0.25
C LYS A 18 4.81 5.59 -0.42
N GLU A 19 5.93 4.98 -0.08
CA GLU A 19 6.30 3.68 -0.61
C GLU A 19 5.34 2.58 -0.13
N ALA A 20 4.95 2.59 1.15
CA ALA A 20 3.95 1.67 1.68
C ALA A 20 2.61 1.81 0.95
N LEU A 21 2.16 3.04 0.69
CA LEU A 21 0.92 3.31 -0.03
C LEU A 21 0.97 2.79 -1.48
N LEU A 22 2.07 3.06 -2.20
CA LEU A 22 2.28 2.53 -3.54
C LEU A 22 2.28 1.00 -3.56
N ARG A 23 3.02 0.37 -2.66
CA ARG A 23 3.12 -1.10 -2.58
C ARG A 23 1.78 -1.74 -2.23
N GLU A 24 0.99 -1.14 -1.34
CA GLU A 24 -0.33 -1.66 -0.97
C GLU A 24 -1.34 -1.53 -2.12
N ASP A 25 -1.28 -0.45 -2.90
CA ASP A 25 -2.13 -0.27 -4.09
C ASP A 25 -1.79 -1.27 -5.21
N GLN A 26 -0.50 -1.49 -5.47
CA GLN A 26 -0.04 -2.53 -6.39
C GLN A 26 -0.48 -3.92 -5.92
N ARG A 27 -0.39 -4.20 -4.62
CA ARG A 27 -0.81 -5.47 -4.02
C ARG A 27 -2.31 -5.69 -4.18
N ARG A 28 -3.13 -4.69 -3.88
CA ARG A 28 -4.58 -4.71 -4.11
C ARG A 28 -4.92 -5.01 -5.57
N SER A 29 -4.26 -4.31 -6.49
CA SER A 29 -4.46 -4.50 -7.93
C SER A 29 -4.15 -5.94 -8.38
N ARG A 30 -3.07 -6.53 -7.84
CA ARG A 30 -2.74 -7.95 -8.09
C ARG A 30 -3.80 -8.89 -7.55
N TYR A 31 -4.25 -8.70 -6.31
CA TYR A 31 -5.30 -9.55 -5.73
C TYR A 31 -6.62 -9.46 -6.51
N LEU A 32 -7.01 -8.26 -6.95
CA LEU A 32 -8.18 -8.07 -7.82
C LEU A 32 -8.03 -8.74 -9.18
N HIS A 33 -6.84 -8.66 -9.78
CA HIS A 33 -6.58 -9.33 -11.05
C HIS A 33 -6.68 -10.86 -10.89
N ILE A 34 -6.07 -11.39 -9.83
CA ILE A 34 -6.08 -12.83 -9.53
C ILE A 34 -7.52 -13.30 -9.25
N SER A 35 -8.28 -12.60 -8.40
CA SER A 35 -9.65 -12.99 -8.07
C SER A 35 -10.57 -12.99 -9.30
N LYS A 36 -10.35 -12.11 -10.28
CA LYS A 36 -11.15 -12.08 -11.51
C LYS A 36 -10.82 -13.25 -12.45
N ASN A 37 -9.57 -13.68 -12.50
CA ASN A 37 -9.07 -14.62 -13.51
C ASN A 37 -8.96 -16.08 -13.03
N PHE A 38 -9.04 -16.34 -11.73
CA PHE A 38 -9.03 -17.71 -11.21
C PHE A 38 -10.33 -18.46 -11.53
N ARG A 39 -10.19 -19.73 -11.99
CA ARG A 39 -11.31 -20.66 -12.19
C ARG A 39 -11.81 -21.24 -10.87
N ASP A 40 -10.91 -21.45 -9.91
CA ASP A 40 -11.24 -21.96 -8.58
C ASP A 40 -12.01 -20.91 -7.76
N ARG A 41 -13.20 -21.28 -7.29
CA ARG A 41 -14.10 -20.38 -6.54
C ARG A 41 -13.57 -20.02 -5.15
N ARG A 42 -12.88 -20.94 -4.47
CA ARG A 42 -12.32 -20.71 -3.13
C ARG A 42 -11.16 -19.72 -3.21
N LEU A 43 -10.25 -19.92 -4.17
CA LEU A 43 -9.15 -18.99 -4.40
C LEU A 43 -9.67 -17.62 -4.85
N LYS A 44 -10.68 -17.58 -5.72
CA LYS A 44 -11.34 -16.33 -6.12
C LYS A 44 -11.90 -15.55 -4.92
N HIS A 45 -12.58 -16.23 -4.00
CA HIS A 45 -13.09 -15.62 -2.76
C HIS A 45 -11.94 -15.09 -1.89
N LEU A 46 -10.93 -15.93 -1.64
CA LEU A 46 -9.78 -15.60 -0.81
C LEU A 46 -9.03 -14.35 -1.33
N PHE A 47 -8.74 -14.30 -2.62
CA PHE A 47 -8.09 -13.12 -3.22
C PHE A 47 -9.01 -11.90 -3.26
N GLY A 48 -10.33 -12.09 -3.31
CA GLY A 48 -11.31 -11.02 -3.12
C GLY A 48 -11.24 -10.42 -1.70
N GLU A 49 -11.17 -11.26 -0.67
CA GLU A 49 -11.01 -10.82 0.72
C GLU A 49 -9.67 -10.10 0.92
N PHE A 50 -8.58 -10.62 0.36
CA PHE A 50 -7.28 -9.95 0.41
C PHE A 50 -7.30 -8.57 -0.26
N ALA A 51 -7.99 -8.43 -1.39
CA ALA A 51 -8.19 -7.13 -2.02
C ALA A 51 -8.99 -6.16 -1.15
N GLY A 52 -10.00 -6.65 -0.41
CA GLY A 52 -10.76 -5.88 0.56
C GLY A 52 -9.90 -5.40 1.74
N ILE A 53 -9.12 -6.30 2.33
CA ILE A 53 -8.19 -5.98 3.42
C ILE A 53 -7.16 -4.93 2.96
N SER A 54 -6.60 -5.08 1.75
CA SER A 54 -5.67 -4.09 1.21
C SER A 54 -6.32 -2.73 0.95
N ALA A 55 -7.59 -2.68 0.54
CA ALA A 55 -8.33 -1.42 0.41
C ALA A 55 -8.47 -0.70 1.77
N GLU A 56 -8.70 -1.46 2.83
CA GLU A 56 -8.84 -0.91 4.18
C GLU A 56 -7.51 -0.41 4.73
N ARG A 57 -6.42 -1.13 4.46
CA ARG A 57 -5.06 -0.66 4.77
C ARG A 57 -4.69 0.61 4.01
N LEU A 58 -5.09 0.73 2.73
CA LEU A 58 -4.89 1.97 1.97
C LEU A 58 -5.63 3.15 2.61
N LYS A 59 -6.86 2.95 3.10
CA LYS A 59 -7.59 4.00 3.83
C LYS A 59 -6.85 4.40 5.11
N GLN A 60 -6.35 3.42 5.87
CA GLN A 60 -5.58 3.68 7.09
C GLN A 60 -4.28 4.44 6.81
N LEU A 61 -3.53 4.05 5.78
CA LEU A 61 -2.30 4.74 5.36
C LEU A 61 -2.58 6.18 4.91
N ASN A 62 -3.63 6.40 4.12
CA ASN A 62 -4.05 7.75 3.72
C ASN A 62 -4.44 8.62 4.92
N ASN A 63 -5.18 8.05 5.88
CA ASN A 63 -5.55 8.77 7.10
C ASN A 63 -4.32 9.13 7.95
N LEU A 64 -3.36 8.20 8.07
CA LEU A 64 -2.12 8.42 8.78
C LEU A 64 -1.27 9.52 8.10
N MET A 65 -1.16 9.51 6.77
CA MET A 65 -0.47 10.57 6.03
C MET A 65 -1.12 11.94 6.25
N LYS A 66 -2.46 12.02 6.24
CA LYS A 66 -3.19 13.25 6.58
C LYS A 66 -2.91 13.73 8.00
N GLN A 67 -2.94 12.82 8.98
CA GLN A 67 -2.65 13.14 10.38
C GLN A 67 -1.22 13.69 10.57
N LEU A 68 -0.26 13.15 9.83
CA LEU A 68 1.14 13.56 9.86
C LEU A 68 1.45 14.75 8.92
N ASN A 69 0.43 15.30 8.26
CA ASN A 69 0.56 16.40 7.29
C ASN A 69 1.53 16.09 6.13
N ILE A 70 1.59 14.82 5.73
CA ILE A 70 2.41 14.32 4.62
C ILE A 70 1.56 14.37 3.35
N LYS A 71 2.02 15.16 2.37
CA LYS A 71 1.40 15.28 1.03
C LYS A 71 1.89 14.21 0.08
#